data_AF-A0A9W9NI03-F1
#
_entry.id   AF-A0A9W9NI03-F1
#
_cell.length_a   1.000
_cell.length_b   1.000
_cell.length_c   1.000
_cell.angle_alpha   90.00
_cell.angle_beta   90.00
_cell.angle_gamma   90.00
#
_symmetry.space_group_name_H-M   'P 1'
#
loop_
_entity.id
_entity.type
_entity.pdbx_description
1 polymer ?
#
loop_
_entity_poly.entity_id
_entity_poly.type
_entity_poly.pdbx_seq_one_letter_code
_entity_poly.pdbx_strand_id
1 'polypeptide(L)'
;MRWWSGLLVGLISASGVIATPTDALYDLVKRRLPNHVGDFRFSLVHNSTVSDGYDHFKVQTTSNGTVLVQGTTISALSSGYVHARGEKVEPEN
;
A
#
# COMPACT_ATOMS: atom_id res chain seq x y z
N MET A 1 -29.20 52.78 5.39
CA MET A 1 -28.86 51.52 6.10
C MET A 1 -29.78 50.42 5.61
N ARG A 2 -29.22 49.35 5.04
CA ARG A 2 -29.78 47.98 4.95
C ARG A 2 -28.75 47.13 4.20
N TRP A 3 -27.86 46.53 5.00
CA TRP A 3 -26.88 45.55 4.59
C TRP A 3 -27.59 44.25 4.24
N TRP A 4 -27.39 43.75 3.01
CA TRP A 4 -27.55 42.34 2.71
C TRP A 4 -26.24 41.85 2.13
N SER A 5 -25.43 41.28 3.03
CA SER A 5 -24.22 40.54 2.72
C SER A 5 -24.56 39.41 1.76
N GLY A 6 -24.03 39.49 0.54
CA GLY A 6 -24.07 38.40 -0.42
C GLY A 6 -23.28 37.21 0.13
N LEU A 7 -24.01 36.19 0.56
CA LEU A 7 -23.49 34.93 1.07
C LEU A 7 -22.95 34.11 -0.11
N LEU A 8 -21.70 34.34 -0.51
CA LEU A 8 -21.00 33.47 -1.46
C LEU A 8 -20.48 32.24 -0.70
N VAL A 9 -21.33 31.22 -0.57
CA VAL A 9 -20.92 29.89 -0.16
C VAL A 9 -20.10 29.28 -1.30
N GLY A 10 -18.78 29.33 -1.19
CA GLY A 10 -17.89 28.56 -2.03
C GLY A 10 -18.00 27.08 -1.68
N LEU A 11 -18.72 26.30 -2.50
CA LEU A 11 -18.63 24.84 -2.46
C LEU A 11 -17.23 24.43 -2.91
N ILE A 12 -16.36 24.13 -1.96
CA ILE A 12 -15.12 23.41 -2.23
C ILE A 12 -15.51 21.94 -2.44
N SER A 13 -15.59 21.51 -3.69
CA SER A 13 -15.71 20.10 -4.04
C SER A 13 -14.38 19.41 -3.72
N ALA A 14 -14.28 18.80 -2.53
CA ALA A 14 -13.18 17.91 -2.20
C ALA A 14 -13.26 16.68 -3.12
N SER A 15 -12.46 16.67 -4.18
CA SER A 15 -12.26 15.49 -5.01
C SER A 15 -11.41 14.51 -4.22
N GLY A 16 -12.06 13.65 -3.44
CA GLY A 16 -11.39 12.55 -2.75
C GLY A 16 -10.88 11.56 -3.80
N VAL A 17 -9.57 11.52 -4.02
CA VAL A 17 -8.94 10.41 -4.72
C VAL A 17 -9.20 9.16 -3.86
N ILE A 18 -9.97 8.21 -4.39
CA ILE A 18 -10.16 6.91 -3.76
C ILE A 18 -8.84 6.16 -3.94
N ALA A 19 -7.93 6.31 -2.97
CA ALA A 19 -6.69 5.56 -2.95
C ALA A 19 -7.04 4.07 -2.88
N THR A 20 -6.49 3.28 -3.80
CA THR A 20 -6.64 1.83 -3.66
C THR A 20 -5.84 1.39 -2.44
N PRO A 21 -6.27 0.33 -1.73
CA PRO A 21 -5.56 -0.09 -0.52
C PRO A 21 -4.09 -0.49 -0.77
N THR A 22 -3.75 -0.88 -2.00
CA THR A 22 -2.38 -1.08 -2.46
C THR A 22 -1.60 0.22 -2.64
N ASP A 23 -2.24 1.32 -3.04
CA ASP A 23 -1.58 2.64 -3.15
C ASP A 23 -1.07 3.12 -1.79
N ALA A 24 -1.82 2.86 -0.72
CA ALA A 24 -1.38 3.18 0.64
C ALA A 24 -0.08 2.46 1.03
N LEU A 25 0.13 1.23 0.53
CA LEU A 25 1.39 0.50 0.73
C LEU A 25 2.52 1.11 -0.09
N TYR A 26 2.26 1.46 -1.35
CA TYR A 26 3.24 2.16 -2.19
C TYR A 26 3.66 3.51 -1.59
N ASP A 27 2.70 4.28 -1.06
CA ASP A 27 2.97 5.55 -0.37
C ASP A 27 3.79 5.34 0.92
N LEU A 28 3.56 4.24 1.64
CA LEU A 28 4.38 3.85 2.78
C LEU A 28 5.82 3.54 2.38
N VAL A 29 6.03 2.77 1.30
CA VAL A 29 7.39 2.50 0.78
C VAL A 29 8.04 3.81 0.37
N LYS A 30 7.34 4.67 -0.38
CA LYS A 30 7.84 5.98 -0.83
C LYS A 30 8.28 6.87 0.32
N ARG A 31 7.53 6.87 1.43
CA ARG A 31 7.86 7.68 2.61
C ARG A 31 9.00 7.10 3.45
N ARG A 32 9.10 5.77 3.56
CA ARG A 32 10.09 5.10 4.43
C ARG A 32 11.40 4.78 3.72
N LEU A 33 11.33 4.48 2.42
CA LEU A 33 12.43 4.00 1.58
C LEU A 33 12.28 4.60 0.16
N PRO A 34 12.45 5.93 -0.01
CA PRO A 34 12.20 6.61 -1.28
C PRO A 34 13.06 6.08 -2.44
N ASN A 35 14.24 5.55 -2.15
CA ASN A 35 15.14 4.97 -3.16
C ASN A 35 14.80 3.52 -3.54
N HIS A 36 13.90 2.86 -2.80
CA HIS A 36 13.53 1.45 -2.99
C HIS A 36 12.07 1.29 -3.42
N VAL A 37 11.41 2.34 -3.93
CA VAL A 37 10.01 2.26 -4.37
C VAL A 37 9.84 1.27 -5.54
N GLY A 38 10.84 1.18 -6.41
CA GLY A 38 10.86 0.21 -7.53
C GLY A 38 11.20 -1.22 -7.10
N ASP A 39 11.62 -1.41 -5.85
CA ASP A 39 12.11 -2.69 -5.35
C ASP A 39 11.01 -3.59 -4.83
N PHE A 40 9.80 -3.06 -4.64
CA PHE A 40 8.67 -3.80 -4.08
C PHE A 40 7.48 -3.77 -5.04
N ARG A 41 6.83 -4.92 -5.21
CA ARG A 41 5.54 -5.05 -5.91
C ARG A 41 4.53 -5.72 -5.01
N PHE A 42 3.34 -5.15 -4.94
CA PHE A 42 2.23 -5.68 -4.14
C PHE A 42 1.17 -6.27 -5.06
N SER A 43 0.65 -7.45 -4.72
CA SER A 43 -0.41 -8.10 -5.47
C SER A 43 -1.41 -8.76 -4.53
N LEU A 44 -2.67 -8.31 -4.61
CA LEU A 44 -3.75 -8.98 -3.93
C LEU A 44 -4.10 -10.25 -4.70
N VAL A 45 -3.97 -11.41 -4.05
CA VAL A 45 -4.28 -12.70 -4.65
C VAL A 45 -5.49 -13.24 -3.93
N HIS A 46 -6.65 -13.26 -4.60
CA HIS A 46 -7.82 -13.94 -4.07
C HIS A 46 -7.60 -15.44 -4.23
N ASN A 47 -6.98 -16.05 -3.22
CA ASN A 47 -6.70 -17.46 -3.28
C ASN A 47 -7.88 -18.25 -2.71
N SER A 48 -8.78 -18.68 -3.59
CA SER A 48 -9.93 -19.55 -3.24
C SER A 48 -9.53 -20.89 -2.61
N THR A 49 -8.24 -21.24 -2.62
CA THR A 49 -7.72 -22.47 -1.99
C THR A 49 -7.32 -22.29 -0.52
N VAL A 50 -7.27 -21.05 -0.03
CA VAL A 50 -7.00 -20.74 1.39
C VAL A 50 -8.35 -20.79 2.13
N SER A 51 -8.81 -22.02 2.36
CA SER A 51 -10.12 -22.35 2.91
C SER A 51 -10.11 -22.48 4.45
N ASP A 52 -9.16 -21.86 5.12
CA ASP A 52 -9.01 -21.89 6.58
C ASP A 52 -9.48 -20.58 7.25
N GLY A 53 -9.85 -19.56 6.46
CA GLY A 53 -10.34 -18.27 6.97
C GLY A 53 -9.26 -17.36 7.52
N TYR A 54 -7.98 -17.71 7.33
CA TYR A 54 -6.85 -16.91 7.77
C TYR A 54 -6.28 -16.04 6.65
N ASP A 55 -5.55 -15.00 7.05
CA ASP A 55 -4.82 -14.13 6.15
C ASP A 55 -3.45 -14.74 5.83
N HIS A 56 -3.16 -14.92 4.54
CA HIS A 56 -1.90 -15.50 4.08
C HIS A 56 -1.15 -14.49 3.23
N PHE A 57 0.17 -14.49 3.37
CA PHE A 57 1.07 -13.72 2.52
C PHE A 57 2.23 -14.58 2.02
N LYS A 58 2.78 -14.19 0.87
CA LYS A 58 3.95 -14.83 0.27
C LYS A 58 4.90 -13.76 -0.22
N VAL A 59 6.17 -13.86 0.16
CA VAL A 59 7.26 -13.00 -0.29
C VAL A 59 8.13 -13.80 -1.23
N GLN A 60 8.43 -13.24 -2.41
CA GLN A 60 9.31 -13.86 -3.39
C GLN A 60 10.20 -12.80 -4.03
N THR A 61 11.50 -13.08 -4.12
CA THR A 61 12.41 -12.25 -4.92
C THR A 61 12.32 -12.69 -6.38
N THR A 62 11.97 -11.77 -7.26
CA THR A 62 11.89 -12.00 -8.70
C THR A 62 13.29 -12.03 -9.32
N SER A 63 13.42 -12.59 -10.53
CA SER A 63 14.68 -12.63 -11.29
C SER A 63 15.31 -11.25 -11.51
N ASN A 64 14.51 -10.19 -11.42
CA ASN A 64 14.96 -8.81 -11.61
C ASN A 64 15.41 -8.12 -10.32
N GLY A 65 15.49 -8.86 -9.20
CA GLY A 65 15.86 -8.31 -7.88
C GLY A 65 14.75 -7.54 -7.17
N THR A 66 13.56 -7.45 -7.78
CA THR A 66 12.36 -6.87 -7.15
C THR A 66 11.72 -7.90 -6.23
N VAL A 67 11.24 -7.46 -5.08
CA VAL A 67 10.50 -8.25 -4.11
C VAL A 67 9.01 -8.18 -4.44
N LEU A 68 8.41 -9.33 -4.76
CA LEU A 68 6.98 -9.49 -4.92
C LEU A 68 6.36 -9.96 -3.60
N VAL A 69 5.46 -9.15 -3.05
CA VAL A 69 4.66 -9.47 -1.87
C VAL A 69 3.22 -9.74 -2.33
N GLN A 70 2.77 -10.96 -2.12
CA GLN A 70 1.40 -11.40 -2.41
C GLN A 70 0.65 -11.61 -1.11
N GLY A 71 -0.64 -11.28 -1.07
CA GLY A 71 -1.46 -11.43 0.12
C GLY A 71 -2.93 -11.61 -0.21
N THR A 72 -3.65 -12.34 0.65
CA THR A 72 -5.11 -12.51 0.56
C THR A 72 -5.86 -11.25 0.97
N THR A 73 -5.27 -10.46 1.87
CA THR A 73 -5.78 -9.15 2.32
C THR A 73 -4.67 -8.11 2.34
N ILE A 74 -5.07 -6.86 2.58
CA ILE A 74 -4.14 -5.73 2.74
C ILE A 74 -3.34 -5.85 4.02
N SER A 75 -3.94 -6.40 5.09
CA SER A 75 -3.22 -6.69 6.32
C SER A 75 -2.10 -7.70 6.05
N ALA A 76 -2.39 -8.78 5.31
CA ALA A 76 -1.40 -9.76 4.90
C ALA A 76 -0.27 -9.15 4.06
N LEU A 77 -0.59 -8.25 3.12
CA LEU A 77 0.41 -7.53 2.33
C LEU A 77 1.31 -6.64 3.21
N SER A 78 0.74 -5.96 4.20
CA SER A 78 1.51 -5.12 5.12
C SER A 78 2.47 -5.94 5.99
N SER A 79 2.02 -7.10 6.48
CA SER A 79 2.87 -8.07 7.20
C SER A 79 3.99 -8.59 6.30
N GLY A 80 3.68 -8.99 5.06
CA GLY A 80 4.66 -9.45 4.10
C GLY A 80 5.70 -8.38 3.74
N TYR A 81 5.30 -7.12 3.64
CA TYR A 81 6.23 -6.00 3.44
C TYR A 81 7.20 -5.85 4.62
N VAL A 82 6.70 -5.89 5.86
CA VAL A 82 7.55 -5.76 7.06
C VAL A 82 8.57 -6.90 7.13
N HIS A 83 8.14 -8.12 6.81
CA HIS A 83 9.02 -9.29 6.75
C HIS A 83 10.09 -9.14 5.67
N ALA A 84 9.69 -8.83 4.43
CA ALA A 84 10.59 -8.70 3.31
C ALA A 84 11.59 -7.54 3.44
N ARG A 85 11.17 -6.45 4.11
CA ARG A 85 12.05 -5.33 4.42
C ARG A 85 13.15 -5.76 5.39
N GLY A 86 12.84 -6.58 6.39
CA GLY A 86 13.86 -7.11 7.30
C GLY A 86 14.91 -7.91 6.53
N GLU A 87 14.46 -8.83 5.68
CA GLU A 87 15.35 -9.65 4.85
C GLU A 87 16.20 -8.82 3.87
N LYS A 88 15.63 -7.77 3.25
CA LYS A 88 16.36 -6.96 2.24
C LYS A 88 17.28 -5.89 2.85
N VAL A 89 16.97 -5.39 4.05
CA VAL A 89 17.75 -4.33 4.71
C VAL A 89 18.80 -4.92 5.67
N GLU A 90 18.66 -6.18 6.04
CA GLU A 90 19.60 -6.91 6.90
C GLU A 90 20.15 -8.19 6.23
N PRO A 91 20.63 -8.16 4.96
CA PRO A 91 21.56 -9.19 4.54
C PRO A 91 22.90 -8.92 5.23
N GLU A 92 23.50 -9.97 5.79
CA GLU A 92 24.86 -10.04 6.33
C GLU A 92 25.27 -9.18 7.55
N ASN A 93 25.42 -9.87 8.69
CA ASN A 93 26.67 -9.82 9.46
C ASN A 93 27.38 -11.16 9.29
#